data_AF-A0A1C6N9P0-F1
#
_entry.id   AF-A0A1C6N9P0-F1
#
_cell.length_a   1.000
_cell.length_b   1.000
_cell.length_c   1.000
_cell.angle_alpha   90.00
_cell.angle_beta   90.00
_cell.angle_gamma   90.00
#
_symmetry.space_group_name_H-M   'P 1'
#
loop_
_entity.id
_entity.type
_entity.pdbx_description
1 polymer ?
#
loop_
_entity_poly.entity_id
_entity_poly.type
_entity_poly.pdbx_seq_one_letter_code
_entity_poly.pdbx_strand_id
1 'polypeptide(L)'
;MPPYGDCAVTRSHVRGCTSRRSGIPAHAKVPFNYVEGLSVSTRFGTARSKALAFTAVAAIVASVFSGSAAVADGSGGDNGGDHARGADHWGVITRNTIGSPVADLRNGPFGSYGVTGPSARPPYGRGSLGIEVADNSTSLSPPSEKVDFGNEVDFFGDPVQGLRKVGFHVFQTEENVAYGGAGNMPNIRFEIDPNLTALPSDNYSTLVWVPDAAPVTNRWSGYIDATSTGYWYLTGNEVPACNQAAECSLAEIKDALDDGGAGATIYSAAVGKGRDHMWIGAVDGLRINQNIYDFETSGVRTLRAG
;
A
#
# COMPACT_ATOMS: atom_id res chain seq x y z
N MET A 1 -53.18 14.06 40.34
CA MET A 1 -54.27 14.08 39.35
C MET A 1 -53.73 13.50 38.05
N PRO A 2 -54.27 12.35 37.60
CA PRO A 2 -53.86 11.63 36.39
C PRO A 2 -54.80 12.00 35.21
N PRO A 3 -54.94 11.19 34.12
CA PRO A 3 -54.14 11.14 32.88
C PRO A 3 -55.07 11.19 31.63
N TYR A 4 -54.64 10.79 30.42
CA TYR A 4 -55.39 10.10 29.33
C TYR A 4 -54.53 10.16 28.04
N GLY A 5 -54.10 9.04 27.42
CA GLY A 5 -54.86 8.18 26.47
C GLY A 5 -54.24 8.40 25.06
N ASP A 6 -54.05 7.47 24.13
CA ASP A 6 -54.56 6.12 23.93
C ASP A 6 -53.66 5.33 22.94
N CYS A 7 -53.74 4.01 23.08
CA CYS A 7 -53.33 3.02 22.08
C CYS A 7 -54.24 3.05 20.84
N ALA A 8 -53.67 2.81 19.65
CA ALA A 8 -54.46 2.30 18.52
C ALA A 8 -53.71 1.14 17.84
N VAL A 9 -54.20 -0.06 18.15
CA VAL A 9 -54.03 -1.30 17.39
C VAL A 9 -55.06 -1.31 16.27
N THR A 10 -54.64 -1.59 15.03
CA THR A 10 -55.54 -2.15 14.01
C THR A 10 -54.89 -3.35 13.33
N ARG A 11 -55.47 -4.52 13.63
CA ARG A 11 -55.37 -5.79 12.89
C ARG A 11 -56.28 -5.70 11.67
N SER A 12 -55.93 -6.38 10.56
CA SER A 12 -56.73 -7.52 10.03
C SER A 12 -56.47 -7.85 8.53
N HIS A 13 -55.85 -9.02 8.31
CA HIS A 13 -56.15 -10.06 7.29
C HIS A 13 -55.85 -9.74 5.81
N VAL A 14 -55.24 -10.63 5.01
CA VAL A 14 -55.82 -11.90 4.50
C VAL A 14 -54.72 -12.79 3.86
N ARG A 15 -54.71 -14.10 4.22
CA ARG A 15 -54.39 -15.37 3.48
C ARG A 15 -53.11 -15.43 2.61
N GLY A 16 -52.30 -16.50 2.59
CA GLY A 16 -52.51 -17.93 2.87
C GLY A 16 -52.37 -18.77 1.59
N CYS A 17 -51.62 -19.90 1.68
CA CYS A 17 -51.44 -21.00 0.70
C CYS A 17 -50.40 -20.77 -0.43
N THR A 18 -49.57 -21.71 -0.90
CA THR A 18 -49.39 -23.16 -0.66
C THR A 18 -48.09 -23.66 -1.33
N SER A 19 -47.59 -24.78 -0.81
CA SER A 19 -46.55 -25.70 -1.32
C SER A 19 -46.79 -26.29 -2.73
N ARG A 20 -45.70 -26.57 -3.47
CA ARG A 20 -45.44 -27.76 -4.33
C ARG A 20 -44.00 -27.68 -4.87
N ARG A 21 -43.06 -28.55 -4.46
CA ARG A 21 -42.69 -29.89 -4.98
C ARG A 21 -42.34 -29.99 -6.47
N SER A 22 -41.13 -30.53 -6.68
CA SER A 22 -40.73 -31.57 -7.65
C SER A 22 -40.33 -31.16 -9.08
N GLY A 23 -39.12 -31.56 -9.48
CA GLY A 23 -38.72 -31.68 -10.88
C GLY A 23 -37.23 -31.90 -11.14
N ILE A 24 -36.68 -33.07 -10.78
CA ILE A 24 -35.50 -33.65 -11.44
C ILE A 24 -36.01 -34.51 -12.60
N PRO A 25 -35.47 -34.36 -13.83
CA PRO A 25 -34.73 -35.44 -14.52
C PRO A 25 -33.60 -34.85 -15.40
N ALA A 26 -32.69 -35.57 -16.03
CA ALA A 26 -32.14 -36.92 -15.92
C ALA A 26 -30.85 -36.92 -16.75
N HIS A 27 -29.97 -37.86 -16.42
CA HIS A 27 -28.85 -38.40 -17.18
C HIS A 27 -28.86 -38.21 -18.71
N ALA A 28 -27.70 -37.80 -19.24
CA ALA A 28 -27.20 -38.26 -20.53
C ALA A 28 -25.74 -38.74 -20.36
N LYS A 29 -25.53 -40.04 -20.58
CA LYS A 29 -24.24 -40.71 -20.74
C LYS A 29 -23.86 -40.73 -22.24
N VAL A 30 -22.59 -41.12 -22.47
CA VAL A 30 -22.03 -41.81 -23.66
C VAL A 30 -21.25 -40.90 -24.64
N PRO A 31 -20.11 -41.31 -25.25
CA PRO A 31 -19.09 -42.29 -24.87
C PRO A 31 -17.62 -41.79 -24.93
N PHE A 32 -16.74 -42.60 -24.33
CA PHE A 32 -15.31 -42.74 -24.63
C PHE A 32 -15.05 -43.09 -26.11
N ASN A 33 -13.97 -42.55 -26.68
CA ASN A 33 -13.21 -43.24 -27.72
C ASN A 33 -11.70 -43.11 -27.45
N TYR A 34 -11.07 -44.27 -27.46
CA TYR A 34 -9.67 -44.58 -27.28
C TYR A 34 -9.04 -44.68 -28.68
N VAL A 35 -7.87 -44.07 -28.91
CA VAL A 35 -6.97 -44.47 -30.01
C VAL A 35 -5.52 -44.35 -29.53
N GLU A 36 -4.83 -45.48 -29.64
CA GLU A 36 -3.41 -45.74 -29.45
C GLU A 36 -2.55 -44.80 -30.32
N GLY A 37 -1.40 -44.30 -29.89
CA GLY A 37 -0.17 -45.07 -29.76
C GLY A 37 0.68 -44.88 -31.02
N LEU A 38 1.87 -44.29 -30.89
CA LEU A 38 3.03 -44.53 -31.78
C LEU A 38 4.29 -43.95 -31.13
N SER A 39 5.16 -44.84 -30.66
CA SER A 39 6.52 -44.53 -30.28
C SER A 39 7.39 -44.34 -31.52
N VAL A 40 8.33 -43.39 -31.48
CA VAL A 40 9.50 -43.44 -32.36
C VAL A 40 10.75 -43.31 -31.50
N SER A 41 11.52 -44.38 -31.51
CA SER A 41 12.89 -44.47 -30.99
C SER A 41 13.83 -44.44 -32.18
N THR A 42 14.90 -43.64 -32.14
CA THR A 42 16.11 -43.88 -32.93
C THR A 42 17.34 -43.54 -32.09
N ARG A 43 18.30 -44.48 -32.12
CA ARG A 43 19.64 -44.42 -31.52
C ARG A 43 20.70 -44.24 -32.61
N PHE A 44 21.90 -43.95 -32.13
CA PHE A 44 23.24 -44.30 -32.63
C PHE A 44 24.05 -43.23 -33.37
N GLY A 45 25.28 -43.05 -32.89
CA GLY A 45 26.37 -42.39 -33.60
C GLY A 45 27.53 -41.97 -32.70
N THR A 46 28.31 -42.93 -32.17
CA THR A 46 29.65 -42.65 -31.62
C THR A 46 30.69 -42.96 -32.69
N ALA A 47 31.64 -42.05 -32.90
CA ALA A 47 32.89 -42.33 -33.60
C ALA A 47 34.06 -41.60 -32.91
N ARG A 48 35.10 -42.36 -32.58
CA ARG A 48 36.41 -41.92 -32.07
C ARG A 48 37.34 -41.63 -33.25
N SER A 49 38.25 -40.65 -33.12
CA SER A 49 39.71 -40.86 -33.13
C SER A 49 40.52 -39.54 -33.18
N LYS A 50 41.49 -39.43 -32.24
CA LYS A 50 42.91 -38.97 -32.33
C LYS A 50 43.24 -37.71 -33.17
N ALA A 51 44.14 -36.79 -32.82
CA ALA A 51 45.01 -36.51 -31.68
C ALA A 51 45.67 -35.12 -31.97
N LEU A 52 46.09 -34.38 -30.94
CA LEU A 52 47.39 -33.68 -30.79
C LEU A 52 47.27 -32.55 -29.77
N ALA A 53 48.22 -32.52 -28.87
CA ALA A 53 48.36 -31.55 -27.79
C ALA A 53 48.86 -30.20 -28.31
N PHE A 54 48.31 -29.12 -27.78
CA PHE A 54 49.03 -27.87 -27.53
C PHE A 54 48.49 -27.24 -26.24
N THR A 55 49.40 -27.03 -25.30
CA THR A 55 49.21 -26.29 -24.06
C THR A 55 49.11 -24.79 -24.38
N ALA A 56 48.04 -24.14 -23.92
CA ALA A 56 48.03 -22.69 -23.68
C ALA A 56 47.04 -22.38 -22.54
N VAL A 57 47.58 -21.89 -21.44
CA VAL A 57 46.84 -21.35 -20.29
C VAL A 57 46.40 -19.93 -20.64
N ALA A 58 45.10 -19.63 -20.60
CA ALA A 58 44.58 -18.28 -20.40
C ALA A 58 43.07 -18.28 -20.06
N ALA A 59 42.77 -17.76 -18.86
CA ALA A 59 41.53 -17.15 -18.36
C ALA A 59 40.15 -17.62 -18.87
N ILE A 60 39.37 -18.20 -17.95
CA ILE A 60 37.92 -18.35 -18.06
C ILE A 60 37.28 -16.95 -17.93
N VAL A 61 36.75 -16.41 -19.03
CA VAL A 61 35.68 -15.41 -18.98
C VAL A 61 34.37 -16.17 -19.12
N ALA A 62 33.72 -16.46 -17.99
CA ALA A 62 32.37 -16.98 -17.97
C ALA A 62 31.39 -15.80 -18.12
N SER A 63 31.02 -15.48 -19.35
CA SER A 63 29.81 -14.71 -19.63
C SER A 63 28.61 -15.63 -19.54
N VAL A 64 28.03 -15.73 -18.34
CA VAL A 64 26.66 -16.19 -18.12
C VAL A 64 25.89 -15.03 -17.49
N PHE A 65 25.21 -14.27 -18.33
CA PHE A 65 24.07 -13.47 -17.89
C PHE A 65 22.95 -14.46 -17.56
N SER A 66 22.89 -14.85 -16.30
CA SER A 66 21.64 -15.25 -15.65
C SER A 66 21.43 -14.23 -14.54
N GLY A 67 20.66 -13.19 -14.86
CA GLY A 67 20.18 -12.23 -13.89
C GLY A 67 19.20 -12.91 -12.94
N SER A 68 19.75 -13.64 -11.97
CA SER A 68 19.06 -13.94 -10.73
C SER A 68 19.26 -12.73 -9.84
N ALA A 69 18.21 -11.94 -9.64
CA ALA A 69 18.18 -10.96 -8.58
C ALA A 69 18.37 -11.71 -7.25
N ALA A 70 19.59 -11.66 -6.72
CA ALA A 70 19.86 -12.12 -5.37
C ALA A 70 19.18 -11.16 -4.41
N VAL A 71 18.14 -11.63 -3.74
CA VAL A 71 17.67 -11.05 -2.48
C VAL A 71 18.83 -11.16 -1.50
N ALA A 72 19.47 -10.03 -1.20
CA ALA A 72 20.44 -9.96 -0.12
C ALA A 72 19.66 -10.04 1.20
N ASP A 73 19.79 -11.17 1.87
CA ASP A 73 19.47 -11.32 3.28
C ASP A 73 20.78 -11.23 4.07
N GLY A 74 20.78 -10.46 5.16
CA GLY A 74 21.94 -10.20 6.01
C GLY A 74 21.89 -8.77 6.56
N SER A 75 21.31 -8.57 7.75
CA SER A 75 21.95 -8.72 9.07
C SER A 75 22.91 -7.58 9.39
N GLY A 76 22.65 -6.93 10.52
CA GLY A 76 23.19 -5.65 10.95
C GLY A 76 24.71 -5.54 10.91
N GLY A 77 25.15 -4.38 10.45
CA GLY A 77 26.52 -3.90 10.57
C GLY A 77 26.48 -2.38 10.67
N ASP A 78 26.49 -1.88 11.90
CA ASP A 78 26.79 -0.48 12.22
C ASP A 78 28.10 -0.08 11.56
N ASN A 79 28.03 0.82 10.58
CA ASN A 79 29.14 1.64 10.15
C ASN A 79 28.59 3.04 9.86
N GLY A 80 28.99 3.99 10.72
CA GLY A 80 28.55 5.37 10.67
C GLY A 80 28.88 6.05 9.34
N GLY A 81 27.88 6.75 8.80
CA GLY A 81 28.03 7.60 7.62
C GLY A 81 26.70 7.95 6.94
N ASP A 82 25.76 7.00 6.94
CA ASP A 82 24.36 7.22 6.58
C ASP A 82 23.54 6.89 7.83
N HIS A 83 22.63 7.75 8.26
CA HIS A 83 21.60 7.33 9.20
C HIS A 83 20.83 6.19 8.53
N ALA A 84 21.18 4.95 8.84
CA ALA A 84 20.31 3.82 8.56
C ALA A 84 19.05 4.09 9.37
N ARG A 85 18.05 4.72 8.72
CA ARG A 85 16.78 5.07 9.34
C ARG A 85 16.27 3.81 10.01
N GLY A 86 16.18 3.89 11.33
CA GLY A 86 16.09 2.72 12.20
C GLY A 86 14.81 1.96 11.90
N ALA A 87 14.92 0.64 11.79
CA ALA A 87 13.75 -0.24 11.75
C ALA A 87 12.84 -0.03 12.97
N ASP A 88 13.42 0.43 14.09
CA ASP A 88 12.82 0.46 15.42
C ASP A 88 11.92 1.68 15.68
N HIS A 89 11.90 2.68 14.79
CA HIS A 89 11.13 3.92 14.98
C HIS A 89 9.79 3.93 14.22
N TRP A 90 9.42 2.82 13.59
CA TRP A 90 8.14 2.67 12.89
C TRP A 90 7.07 2.13 13.82
N GLY A 91 5.94 2.83 13.88
CA GLY A 91 4.81 2.42 14.71
C GLY A 91 3.57 3.28 14.50
N VAL A 92 2.54 3.02 15.30
CA VAL A 92 1.34 3.86 15.33
C VAL A 92 1.68 5.21 15.91
N ILE A 93 1.41 6.28 15.15
CA ILE A 93 1.54 7.66 15.63
C ILE A 93 0.33 7.97 16.51
N THR A 94 0.55 7.85 17.82
CA THR A 94 -0.52 7.92 18.83
C THR A 94 -1.30 9.25 18.79
N ARG A 95 -0.62 10.39 18.55
CA ARG A 95 -1.29 11.70 18.44
C ARG A 95 -2.20 11.85 17.22
N ASN A 96 -2.03 11.00 16.21
CA ASN A 96 -2.77 11.04 14.96
C ASN A 96 -3.71 9.84 14.79
N THR A 97 -4.04 9.18 15.90
CA THR A 97 -4.93 8.02 15.93
C THR A 97 -6.22 8.38 16.68
N ILE A 98 -7.37 8.03 16.11
CA ILE A 98 -8.70 8.32 16.64
C ILE A 98 -9.54 7.05 16.58
N GLY A 99 -10.17 6.70 17.71
CA GLY A 99 -11.04 5.53 17.82
C GLY A 99 -10.29 4.26 18.17
N SER A 100 -10.71 3.13 17.60
CA SER A 100 -10.04 1.82 17.75
C SER A 100 -9.62 1.24 16.40
N PRO A 101 -8.91 2.01 15.55
CA PRO A 101 -8.47 1.53 14.25
C PRO A 101 -7.35 0.49 14.41
N VAL A 102 -7.08 -0.24 13.33
CA VAL A 102 -5.96 -1.17 13.25
C VAL A 102 -4.91 -0.60 12.31
N ALA A 103 -3.66 -0.59 12.77
CA ALA A 103 -2.49 -0.54 11.92
C ALA A 103 -1.51 -1.58 12.41
N ASP A 104 -1.29 -2.64 11.62
CA ASP A 104 -0.55 -3.82 12.05
C ASP A 104 0.35 -4.37 10.94
N LEU A 105 1.52 -4.85 11.33
CA LEU A 105 2.46 -5.49 10.43
C LEU A 105 2.12 -6.97 10.34
N ARG A 106 1.63 -7.40 9.17
CA ARG A 106 1.02 -8.73 8.99
C ARG A 106 1.44 -9.39 7.69
N ASN A 107 1.28 -10.72 7.60
CA ASN A 107 1.46 -11.44 6.34
C ASN A 107 0.36 -11.10 5.32
N GLY A 108 0.72 -11.13 4.03
CA GLY A 108 -0.19 -10.82 2.94
C GLY A 108 -0.65 -9.35 3.00
N PRO A 109 -1.86 -9.01 2.51
CA PRO A 109 -2.81 -9.91 1.85
C PRO A 109 -2.22 -10.55 0.59
N PHE A 110 -2.77 -11.71 0.22
CA PHE A 110 -2.49 -12.35 -1.06
C PHE A 110 -3.67 -12.08 -2.00
N GLY A 111 -3.40 -11.97 -3.29
CA GLY A 111 -4.42 -11.70 -4.30
C GLY A 111 -5.54 -12.73 -4.27
N SER A 112 -6.73 -12.31 -4.70
CA SER A 112 -7.90 -13.19 -4.79
C SER A 112 -7.67 -14.38 -5.74
N TYR A 113 -8.61 -15.33 -5.74
CA TYR A 113 -8.54 -16.54 -6.55
C TYR A 113 -8.14 -16.26 -8.02
N GLY A 114 -7.14 -16.98 -8.51
CA GLY A 114 -6.66 -16.87 -9.90
C GLY A 114 -5.70 -15.69 -10.16
N VAL A 115 -5.49 -14.79 -9.20
CA VAL A 115 -4.41 -13.80 -9.30
C VAL A 115 -3.08 -14.54 -9.10
N THR A 116 -2.18 -14.39 -10.07
CA THR A 116 -0.85 -15.03 -10.07
C THR A 116 0.22 -14.00 -10.38
N GLY A 117 1.49 -14.35 -10.13
CA GLY A 117 2.62 -13.46 -10.38
C GLY A 117 2.79 -12.36 -9.33
N PRO A 118 3.45 -11.24 -9.67
CA PRO A 118 3.83 -10.21 -8.71
C PRO A 118 2.65 -9.56 -7.98
N SER A 119 1.48 -9.44 -8.62
CA SER A 119 0.29 -8.84 -7.99
C SER A 119 -0.43 -9.76 -6.99
N ALA A 120 -0.03 -11.03 -6.90
CA ALA A 120 -0.64 -12.01 -6.01
C ALA A 120 -0.11 -11.96 -4.57
N ARG A 121 0.95 -11.18 -4.29
CA ARG A 121 1.62 -11.12 -2.99
C ARG A 121 2.23 -9.75 -2.75
N PRO A 122 2.59 -9.40 -1.50
CA PRO A 122 3.28 -8.15 -1.22
C PRO A 122 4.55 -7.97 -2.07
N PRO A 123 4.81 -6.76 -2.61
CA PRO A 123 5.90 -6.54 -3.55
C PRO A 123 7.31 -6.74 -2.99
N TYR A 124 7.58 -6.44 -1.72
CA TYR A 124 8.93 -6.46 -1.16
C TYR A 124 9.22 -7.63 -0.20
N GLY A 125 8.23 -8.48 0.04
CA GLY A 125 8.43 -9.71 0.79
C GLY A 125 7.15 -10.52 0.96
N ARG A 126 6.83 -10.86 2.21
CA ARG A 126 5.63 -11.62 2.59
C ARG A 126 4.67 -10.81 3.45
N GLY A 127 5.16 -9.77 4.09
CA GLY A 127 4.38 -8.90 4.95
C GLY A 127 3.84 -7.67 4.23
N SER A 128 3.01 -6.93 4.95
CA SER A 128 2.65 -5.55 4.62
C SER A 128 2.17 -4.83 5.88
N LEU A 129 1.94 -3.52 5.75
CA LEU A 129 1.19 -2.75 6.72
C LEU A 129 -0.31 -2.88 6.40
N GLY A 130 -1.04 -3.62 7.24
CA GLY A 130 -2.49 -3.64 7.23
C GLY A 130 -3.06 -2.40 7.92
N ILE A 131 -4.06 -1.76 7.31
CA ILE A 131 -4.82 -0.65 7.93
C ILE A 131 -6.31 -0.98 7.88
N GLU A 132 -6.99 -0.75 9.00
CA GLU A 132 -8.44 -0.86 9.14
C GLU A 132 -8.98 0.36 9.90
N VAL A 133 -9.92 1.08 9.30
CA VAL A 133 -10.65 2.19 9.95
C VAL A 133 -12.13 2.06 9.68
N ALA A 134 -12.97 2.33 10.69
CA ALA A 134 -14.43 2.30 10.57
C ALA A 134 -15.07 3.71 10.54
N ASP A 135 -16.23 3.81 9.90
CA ASP A 135 -16.97 5.08 9.76
C ASP A 135 -17.91 5.42 10.91
N ASN A 136 -18.23 4.46 11.78
CA ASN A 136 -19.28 4.58 12.80
C ASN A 136 -18.89 3.91 14.13
N SER A 137 -17.63 3.98 14.55
CA SER A 137 -17.15 3.31 15.77
C SER A 137 -16.81 4.28 16.92
N THR A 138 -16.84 5.59 16.69
CA THR A 138 -16.53 6.59 17.73
C THR A 138 -17.78 7.37 18.13
N SER A 139 -17.74 7.99 19.32
CA SER A 139 -18.77 8.93 19.75
C SER A 139 -18.50 10.38 19.29
N LEU A 140 -17.48 10.58 18.45
CA LEU A 140 -17.13 11.91 17.93
C LEU A 140 -18.12 12.32 16.82
N SER A 141 -18.04 13.58 16.41
CA SER A 141 -18.69 14.07 15.19
C SER A 141 -17.60 14.43 14.16
N PRO A 142 -17.53 13.79 12.98
CA PRO A 142 -18.24 12.56 12.60
C PRO A 142 -17.83 11.31 13.43
N PRO A 143 -18.64 10.25 13.52
CA PRO A 143 -18.37 9.07 14.35
C PRO A 143 -17.32 8.09 13.76
N SER A 144 -16.32 8.60 13.06
CA SER A 144 -15.34 7.81 12.29
C SER A 144 -13.94 7.79 12.89
N GLU A 145 -13.13 6.81 12.46
CA GLU A 145 -11.76 6.55 12.92
C GLU A 145 -10.69 7.14 12.02
N LYS A 146 -9.48 7.26 12.57
CA LYS A 146 -8.26 7.64 11.85
C LYS A 146 -7.10 6.85 12.40
N VAL A 147 -6.18 6.40 11.56
CA VAL A 147 -4.87 5.93 11.99
C VAL A 147 -3.76 6.44 11.08
N ASP A 148 -2.62 6.74 11.69
CA ASP A 148 -1.34 6.98 11.03
C ASP A 148 -0.31 5.99 11.58
N PHE A 149 0.36 5.25 10.70
CA PHE A 149 1.51 4.42 11.01
C PHE A 149 2.73 5.03 10.34
N GLY A 150 3.77 5.31 11.10
CA GLY A 150 4.86 6.12 10.61
C GLY A 150 6.07 6.13 11.52
N ASN A 151 6.99 7.03 11.18
CA ASN A 151 8.26 7.22 11.86
C ASN A 151 8.36 8.68 12.29
N GLU A 152 8.50 8.88 13.60
CA GLU A 152 8.45 10.20 14.25
C GLU A 152 9.84 10.76 14.57
N VAL A 153 10.91 10.06 14.16
CA VAL A 153 12.28 10.35 14.60
C VAL A 153 13.22 10.55 13.40
N ASP A 154 13.24 9.60 12.47
CA ASP A 154 14.31 9.50 11.47
C ASP A 154 14.19 10.46 10.29
N PHE A 155 13.05 11.15 10.19
CA PHE A 155 12.81 12.18 9.18
C PHE A 155 12.88 13.59 9.77
N PHE A 156 13.08 13.71 11.08
CA PHE A 156 13.10 15.02 11.74
C PHE A 156 14.22 15.91 11.17
N GLY A 157 13.85 17.09 10.71
CA GLY A 157 14.75 18.06 10.08
C GLY A 157 15.07 17.79 8.61
N ASP A 158 14.61 16.67 8.02
CA ASP A 158 14.79 16.44 6.58
C ASP A 158 14.09 17.55 5.80
N PRO A 159 14.69 18.08 4.72
CA PRO A 159 14.05 19.14 3.94
C PRO A 159 12.86 18.58 3.16
N VAL A 160 11.71 19.27 3.20
CA VAL A 160 10.58 19.00 2.28
C VAL A 160 11.03 19.17 0.84
N GLN A 161 11.92 20.15 0.61
CA GLN A 161 12.61 20.35 -0.65
C GLN A 161 13.48 19.17 -1.06
N GLY A 162 13.72 18.17 -0.22
CA GLY A 162 14.45 16.93 -0.54
C GLY A 162 13.57 15.79 -1.06
N LEU A 163 12.24 15.92 -1.05
CA LEU A 163 11.33 14.89 -1.56
C LEU A 163 11.42 14.83 -3.09
N ARG A 164 11.90 13.69 -3.62
CA ARG A 164 12.12 13.43 -5.06
C ARG A 164 11.44 12.16 -5.55
N LYS A 165 11.27 11.17 -4.68
CA LYS A 165 10.51 9.95 -4.95
C LYS A 165 9.68 9.62 -3.73
N VAL A 166 8.37 9.59 -3.88
CA VAL A 166 7.43 9.30 -2.80
C VAL A 166 6.31 8.45 -3.38
N GLY A 167 5.79 7.48 -2.63
CA GLY A 167 4.74 6.59 -3.11
C GLY A 167 4.77 5.23 -2.46
N PHE A 168 3.85 4.36 -2.84
CA PHE A 168 3.75 3.01 -2.29
C PHE A 168 3.07 2.04 -3.26
N HIS A 169 2.99 0.77 -2.88
CA HIS A 169 2.04 -0.19 -3.42
C HIS A 169 0.88 -0.38 -2.46
N VAL A 170 -0.31 -0.64 -2.99
CA VAL A 170 -1.53 -0.82 -2.19
C VAL A 170 -2.29 -2.07 -2.60
N PHE A 171 -2.89 -2.71 -1.63
CA PHE A 171 -3.92 -3.71 -1.82
C PHE A 171 -5.27 -3.09 -1.52
N GLN A 172 -5.95 -2.65 -2.58
CA GLN A 172 -7.30 -2.10 -2.52
C GLN A 172 -8.33 -3.21 -2.72
N THR A 173 -9.47 -3.15 -2.03
CA THR A 173 -10.58 -4.12 -2.20
C THR A 173 -11.75 -3.51 -2.95
N GLU A 174 -12.65 -4.35 -3.48
CA GLU A 174 -13.91 -3.88 -4.07
C GLU A 174 -14.86 -3.34 -2.99
N GLU A 175 -14.80 -3.88 -1.78
CA GLU A 175 -15.56 -3.41 -0.63
C GLU A 175 -15.20 -1.97 -0.29
N ASN A 176 -13.90 -1.62 -0.23
CA ASN A 176 -13.46 -0.25 0.02
C ASN A 176 -14.00 0.72 -1.04
N VAL A 177 -14.01 0.29 -2.31
CA VAL A 177 -14.59 1.08 -3.42
C VAL A 177 -16.10 1.27 -3.24
N ALA A 178 -16.81 0.26 -2.72
CA ALA A 178 -18.23 0.38 -2.45
C ALA A 178 -18.54 1.37 -1.31
N TYR A 179 -17.65 1.52 -0.32
CA TYR A 179 -17.86 2.43 0.82
C TYR A 179 -17.58 3.91 0.49
N GLY A 180 -16.52 4.21 -0.27
CA GLY A 180 -16.07 5.58 -0.49
C GLY A 180 -15.74 5.93 -1.94
N GLY A 181 -16.10 5.07 -2.89
CA GLY A 181 -15.76 5.23 -4.31
C GLY A 181 -14.32 4.81 -4.63
N ALA A 182 -13.96 4.92 -5.91
CA ALA A 182 -12.67 4.44 -6.43
C ALA A 182 -11.45 5.13 -5.79
N GLY A 183 -11.62 6.38 -5.31
CA GLY A 183 -10.60 7.15 -4.63
C GLY A 183 -10.50 6.91 -3.11
N ASN A 184 -11.27 5.97 -2.54
CA ASN A 184 -11.19 5.64 -1.12
C ASN A 184 -9.88 4.90 -0.79
N MET A 185 -8.82 5.64 -0.57
CA MET A 185 -7.44 5.16 -0.55
C MET A 185 -6.70 5.65 0.70
N PRO A 186 -5.66 4.92 1.15
CA PRO A 186 -4.75 5.43 2.16
C PRO A 186 -3.90 6.56 1.55
N ASN A 187 -3.32 7.40 2.39
CA ASN A 187 -2.52 8.56 2.01
C ASN A 187 -1.13 8.47 2.61
N ILE A 188 -0.24 9.32 2.11
CA ILE A 188 1.05 9.62 2.74
C ILE A 188 0.93 10.97 3.42
N ARG A 189 1.44 11.09 4.64
CA ARG A 189 1.43 12.33 5.42
C ARG A 189 2.83 12.62 5.92
N PHE A 190 3.24 13.87 5.80
CA PHE A 190 4.38 14.42 6.51
C PHE A 190 3.88 15.51 7.44
N GLU A 191 4.17 15.40 8.73
CA GLU A 191 4.10 16.58 9.60
C GLU A 191 5.33 17.42 9.30
N ILE A 192 5.16 18.72 9.11
CA ILE A 192 6.22 19.62 8.69
C ILE A 192 6.22 20.91 9.51
N ASP A 193 7.37 21.55 9.58
CA ASP A 193 7.49 22.99 9.76
C ASP A 193 7.46 23.65 8.38
N PRO A 194 6.40 24.42 8.03
CA PRO A 194 6.38 25.18 6.78
C PRO A 194 7.49 26.22 6.71
N ASN A 195 7.94 26.73 7.87
CA ASN A 195 9.05 27.65 8.03
C ASN A 195 8.97 28.92 7.17
N LEU A 196 7.74 29.41 6.93
CA LEU A 196 7.52 30.61 6.12
C LEU A 196 7.93 31.87 6.90
N THR A 197 8.77 32.69 6.29
CA THR A 197 9.28 33.96 6.84
C THR A 197 8.16 34.91 7.23
N ALA A 198 7.07 34.92 6.46
CA ALA A 198 5.89 35.74 6.71
C ALA A 198 5.03 35.25 7.90
N LEU A 199 5.17 33.98 8.30
CA LEU A 199 4.38 33.32 9.34
C LEU A 199 5.28 32.62 10.37
N PRO A 200 6.19 33.34 11.07
CA PRO A 200 7.23 32.73 11.90
C PRO A 200 6.72 32.02 13.17
N SER A 201 5.45 32.22 13.53
CA SER A 201 4.79 31.50 14.63
C SER A 201 4.01 30.28 14.18
N ASP A 202 3.84 30.10 12.87
CA ASP A 202 3.13 28.97 12.28
C ASP A 202 4.14 27.91 11.85
N ASN A 203 4.45 27.02 12.79
CA ASN A 203 5.52 26.06 12.69
C ASN A 203 5.01 24.62 12.56
N TYR A 204 3.73 24.42 12.21
CA TYR A 204 3.18 23.09 12.06
C TYR A 204 2.12 23.05 10.96
N SER A 205 2.35 22.19 9.99
CA SER A 205 1.34 21.80 9.01
C SER A 205 1.46 20.31 8.72
N THR A 206 0.43 19.72 8.12
CA THR A 206 0.53 18.37 7.57
C THR A 206 0.48 18.46 6.07
N LEU A 207 1.55 18.04 5.42
CA LEU A 207 1.61 17.81 3.99
C LEU A 207 1.01 16.44 3.67
N VAL A 208 -0.15 16.44 3.04
CA VAL A 208 -0.94 15.23 2.76
C VAL A 208 -0.96 14.97 1.26
N TRP A 209 -0.58 13.76 0.87
CA TRP A 209 -0.84 13.25 -0.47
C TRP A 209 -2.11 12.43 -0.51
N VAL A 210 -3.03 12.77 -1.40
CA VAL A 210 -4.19 11.95 -1.72
C VAL A 210 -3.96 11.29 -3.08
N PRO A 211 -3.86 9.96 -3.13
CA PRO A 211 -3.65 9.25 -4.38
C PRO A 211 -4.90 9.29 -5.27
N ASP A 212 -4.67 9.13 -6.58
CA ASP A 212 -5.73 8.72 -7.49
C ASP A 212 -6.27 7.33 -7.12
N ALA A 213 -7.38 6.94 -7.76
CA ALA A 213 -7.95 5.61 -7.59
C ALA A 213 -6.91 4.51 -7.88
N ALA A 214 -6.92 3.44 -7.06
CA ALA A 214 -6.10 2.27 -7.34
C ALA A 214 -6.45 1.71 -8.75
N PRO A 215 -5.45 1.37 -9.58
CA PRO A 215 -5.70 0.88 -10.94
C PRO A 215 -6.32 -0.53 -10.96
N VAL A 216 -6.27 -1.24 -9.83
CA VAL A 216 -6.75 -2.60 -9.65
C VAL A 216 -7.31 -2.77 -8.25
N THR A 217 -8.24 -3.71 -8.09
CA THR A 217 -8.78 -4.17 -6.81
C THR A 217 -8.48 -5.66 -6.60
N ASN A 218 -8.56 -6.10 -5.33
CA ASN A 218 -8.42 -7.48 -4.89
C ASN A 218 -7.08 -8.14 -5.28
N ARG A 219 -6.05 -7.31 -5.48
CA ARG A 219 -4.67 -7.66 -5.80
C ARG A 219 -3.76 -6.47 -5.52
N TRP A 220 -2.46 -6.72 -5.41
CA TRP A 220 -1.47 -5.65 -5.26
C TRP A 220 -1.36 -4.80 -6.52
N SER A 221 -1.35 -3.48 -6.34
CA SER A 221 -1.09 -2.51 -7.40
C SER A 221 0.39 -2.53 -7.83
N GLY A 222 0.65 -1.92 -8.99
CA GLY A 222 1.98 -1.37 -9.27
C GLY A 222 2.32 -0.24 -8.29
N TYR A 223 3.55 0.26 -8.36
CA TYR A 223 3.97 1.42 -7.56
C TYR A 223 3.16 2.65 -7.98
N ILE A 224 2.52 3.31 -7.02
CA ILE A 224 1.80 4.56 -7.23
C ILE A 224 2.74 5.70 -6.84
N ASP A 225 3.14 6.50 -7.84
CA ASP A 225 4.11 7.58 -7.66
C ASP A 225 3.42 8.87 -7.23
N ALA A 226 3.58 9.24 -5.96
CA ALA A 226 3.02 10.44 -5.38
C ALA A 226 3.64 11.73 -5.94
N THR A 227 4.73 11.64 -6.70
CA THR A 227 5.34 12.81 -7.36
C THR A 227 4.69 13.15 -8.69
N SER A 228 3.85 12.25 -9.24
CA SER A 228 3.21 12.43 -10.55
C SER A 228 1.74 12.02 -10.62
N THR A 229 1.15 11.51 -9.53
CA THR A 229 -0.24 11.06 -9.47
C THR A 229 -0.93 11.56 -8.21
N GLY A 230 -2.25 11.67 -8.24
CA GLY A 230 -3.04 12.27 -7.17
C GLY A 230 -2.73 13.75 -6.99
N TYR A 231 -3.01 14.26 -5.79
CA TYR A 231 -2.74 15.63 -5.41
C TYR A 231 -2.20 15.73 -3.99
N TRP A 232 -1.66 16.89 -3.67
CA TRP A 232 -1.17 17.25 -2.36
C TRP A 232 -1.89 18.48 -1.83
N TYR A 233 -1.93 18.59 -0.51
CA TYR A 233 -2.37 19.81 0.17
C TYR A 233 -1.72 19.93 1.55
N LEU A 234 -1.74 21.15 2.10
CA LEU A 234 -1.45 21.44 3.50
C LEU A 234 -2.75 21.52 4.31
N THR A 235 -2.75 20.93 5.50
CA THR A 235 -3.89 21.02 6.42
C THR A 235 -4.01 22.37 7.11
N GLY A 236 -2.89 23.10 7.19
CA GLY A 236 -2.85 24.45 7.71
C GLY A 236 -3.29 25.49 6.67
N ASN A 237 -3.24 26.76 7.04
CA ASN A 237 -3.63 27.89 6.17
C ASN A 237 -2.42 28.73 5.71
N GLU A 238 -1.21 28.20 5.91
CA GLU A 238 0.06 28.89 5.59
C GLU A 238 0.22 29.13 4.09
N VAL A 239 -0.28 28.18 3.28
CA VAL A 239 -0.34 28.29 1.81
C VAL A 239 -1.79 28.13 1.36
N PRO A 240 -2.59 29.22 1.35
CA PRO A 240 -4.02 29.14 1.01
C PRO A 240 -4.32 28.60 -0.40
N ALA A 241 -3.34 28.63 -1.31
CA ALA A 241 -3.48 28.10 -2.67
C ALA A 241 -3.36 26.56 -2.74
N CYS A 242 -2.82 25.91 -1.70
CA CYS A 242 -2.60 24.47 -1.66
C CYS A 242 -3.23 23.87 -0.39
N ASN A 243 -4.55 23.84 -0.34
CA ASN A 243 -5.34 23.35 0.79
C ASN A 243 -6.29 22.23 0.34
N GLN A 244 -7.07 21.64 1.26
CA GLN A 244 -7.94 20.51 0.91
C GLN A 244 -8.99 20.81 -0.18
N ALA A 245 -9.39 22.07 -0.35
CA ALA A 245 -10.29 22.52 -1.42
C ALA A 245 -9.56 23.09 -2.65
N ALA A 246 -8.24 23.21 -2.60
CA ALA A 246 -7.38 23.73 -3.66
C ALA A 246 -6.19 22.78 -3.84
N GLU A 247 -6.39 21.76 -4.65
CA GLU A 247 -5.45 20.67 -4.90
C GLU A 247 -4.19 21.16 -5.63
N CYS A 248 -3.01 20.75 -5.15
CA CYS A 248 -1.72 21.09 -5.76
C CYS A 248 -0.92 19.84 -6.14
N SER A 249 -0.02 19.95 -7.10
CA SER A 249 1.06 18.99 -7.29
C SER A 249 2.12 19.13 -6.18
N LEU A 250 2.97 18.11 -6.02
CA LEU A 250 4.12 18.19 -5.11
C LEU A 250 5.07 19.33 -5.49
N ALA A 251 5.22 19.63 -6.78
CA ALA A 251 6.05 20.72 -7.25
C ALA A 251 5.49 22.08 -6.82
N GLU A 252 4.18 22.32 -7.02
CA GLU A 252 3.53 23.57 -6.64
C GLU A 252 3.60 23.82 -5.12
N ILE A 253 3.40 22.79 -4.29
CA ILE A 253 3.57 22.95 -2.84
C ILE A 253 5.01 23.30 -2.48
N LYS A 254 5.98 22.62 -3.09
CA LYS A 254 7.38 22.89 -2.81
C LYS A 254 7.76 24.30 -3.22
N ASP A 255 7.29 24.78 -4.37
CA ASP A 255 7.51 26.16 -4.79
C ASP A 255 6.86 27.15 -3.81
N ALA A 256 5.66 26.85 -3.33
CA ALA A 256 4.97 27.70 -2.36
C ALA A 256 5.61 27.72 -0.95
N LEU A 257 6.29 26.63 -0.57
CA LEU A 257 7.07 26.52 0.66
C LEU A 257 8.50 27.09 0.53
N ASP A 258 8.91 27.53 -0.66
CA ASP A 258 10.21 28.15 -0.91
C ASP A 258 10.06 29.67 -1.03
N ASP A 259 9.86 30.35 0.11
CA ASP A 259 9.66 31.81 0.17
C ASP A 259 10.98 32.61 0.18
N GLY A 260 12.11 31.94 -0.06
CA GLY A 260 13.46 32.49 0.02
C GLY A 260 14.05 32.56 1.44
N GLY A 261 13.30 32.11 2.44
CA GLY A 261 13.73 31.99 3.83
C GLY A 261 14.43 30.67 4.16
N ALA A 262 14.30 30.24 5.41
CA ALA A 262 14.72 28.91 5.81
C ALA A 262 13.72 27.89 5.24
N GLY A 263 14.21 26.85 4.55
CA GLY A 263 13.33 25.89 3.90
C GLY A 263 12.47 25.09 4.89
N ALA A 264 11.30 24.65 4.42
CA ALA A 264 10.42 23.75 5.17
C ALA A 264 11.11 22.42 5.55
N THR A 265 10.85 21.95 6.76
CA THR A 265 11.46 20.72 7.32
C THR A 265 10.40 19.71 7.76
N ILE A 266 10.75 18.44 7.73
CA ILE A 266 9.87 17.34 8.12
C ILE A 266 10.03 17.05 9.62
N TYR A 267 8.93 16.78 10.30
CA TYR A 267 8.91 16.24 11.66
C TYR A 267 8.72 14.74 11.68
N SER A 268 7.79 14.22 10.88
CA SER A 268 7.48 12.79 10.79
C SER A 268 7.02 12.41 9.40
N ALA A 269 7.04 11.10 9.10
CA ALA A 269 6.51 10.53 7.87
C ALA A 269 5.58 9.36 8.19
N ALA A 270 4.41 9.31 7.57
CA ALA A 270 3.40 8.29 7.83
C ALA A 270 2.65 7.85 6.57
N VAL A 271 2.11 6.63 6.65
CA VAL A 271 1.02 6.15 5.81
C VAL A 271 -0.20 5.99 6.71
N GLY A 272 -1.36 6.43 6.23
CA GLY A 272 -2.57 6.35 7.06
C GLY A 272 -3.87 6.44 6.30
N LYS A 273 -4.97 6.33 7.04
CA LYS A 273 -6.32 6.53 6.53
C LYS A 273 -7.08 7.52 7.41
N GLY A 274 -7.83 8.40 6.75
CA GLY A 274 -8.63 9.45 7.39
C GLY A 274 -10.01 8.98 7.82
N ARG A 275 -10.79 9.95 8.30
CA ARG A 275 -12.15 9.84 8.82
C ARG A 275 -13.24 9.90 7.75
N ASP A 276 -12.84 9.86 6.48
CA ASP A 276 -13.69 10.06 5.32
C ASP A 276 -14.58 8.83 5.07
N HIS A 277 -13.98 7.65 4.95
CA HIS A 277 -14.66 6.41 4.63
C HIS A 277 -13.95 5.20 5.23
N MET A 278 -14.73 4.15 5.48
CA MET A 278 -14.27 2.88 5.99
C MET A 278 -13.31 2.27 4.98
N TRP A 279 -12.23 1.71 5.48
CA TRP A 279 -11.21 1.15 4.63
C TRP A 279 -10.49 0.02 5.34
N ILE A 280 -10.41 -1.13 4.67
CA ILE A 280 -9.73 -2.34 5.14
C ILE A 280 -8.83 -2.81 4.01
N GLY A 281 -7.52 -2.70 4.19
CA GLY A 281 -6.58 -3.01 3.12
C GLY A 281 -5.15 -3.10 3.62
N ALA A 282 -4.19 -2.93 2.70
CA ALA A 282 -2.80 -2.91 3.05
C ALA A 282 -1.94 -2.03 2.14
N VAL A 283 -0.80 -1.59 2.66
CA VAL A 283 0.24 -0.86 1.95
C VAL A 283 1.58 -1.58 2.13
N ASP A 284 2.40 -1.60 1.08
CA ASP A 284 3.77 -2.12 1.13
C ASP A 284 4.72 -1.27 0.26
N GLY A 285 6.01 -1.31 0.59
CA GLY A 285 7.06 -0.64 -0.16
C GLY A 285 6.90 0.87 -0.21
N LEU A 286 6.63 1.50 0.94
CA LEU A 286 6.63 2.96 1.04
C LEU A 286 8.00 3.47 0.63
N ARG A 287 8.09 4.18 -0.49
CA ARG A 287 9.34 4.77 -0.96
C ARG A 287 9.40 6.21 -0.51
N ILE A 288 10.51 6.59 0.10
CA ILE A 288 10.89 7.99 0.30
C ILE A 288 12.35 8.14 -0.17
N ASN A 289 12.51 8.82 -1.30
CA ASN A 289 13.75 8.97 -2.05
C ASN A 289 14.37 7.62 -2.42
N GLN A 290 15.58 7.35 -1.91
CA GLN A 290 16.32 6.11 -2.20
C GLN A 290 15.96 4.98 -1.24
N ASN A 291 15.16 5.24 -0.21
CA ASN A 291 14.77 4.25 0.78
C ASN A 291 13.38 3.71 0.44
N ILE A 292 13.24 2.38 0.43
CA ILE A 292 11.98 1.67 0.36
C ILE A 292 11.79 0.99 1.71
N TYR A 293 10.71 1.33 2.40
CA TYR A 293 10.31 0.72 3.66
C TYR A 293 9.38 -0.45 3.34
N ASP A 294 9.94 -1.64 3.51
CA ASP A 294 9.34 -2.96 3.34
C ASP A 294 8.71 -3.38 4.67
N PHE A 295 7.38 -3.50 4.69
CA PHE A 295 6.63 -3.75 5.92
C PHE A 295 6.51 -5.25 6.15
N GLU A 296 7.16 -5.79 7.18
CA GLU A 296 7.18 -7.21 7.49
C GLU A 296 6.60 -7.51 8.87
N THR A 297 6.09 -8.73 9.10
CA THR A 297 5.48 -9.10 10.41
C THR A 297 6.44 -8.95 11.59
N SER A 298 7.74 -8.89 11.32
CA SER A 298 8.79 -8.74 12.34
C SER A 298 9.25 -7.29 12.54
N GLY A 299 8.78 -6.35 11.73
CA GLY A 299 9.21 -4.96 11.74
C GLY A 299 9.33 -4.36 10.34
N VAL A 300 9.84 -3.14 10.27
CA VAL A 300 10.05 -2.44 8.99
C VAL A 300 11.48 -2.58 8.54
N ARG A 301 11.69 -3.09 7.33
CA ARG A 301 13.00 -3.22 6.70
C ARG A 301 13.24 -2.04 5.76
N THR A 302 14.43 -1.46 5.83
CA THR A 302 14.84 -0.42 4.87
C THR A 302 15.65 -1.06 3.75
N LEU A 303 15.14 -0.98 2.53
CA LEU A 303 15.81 -1.38 1.30
C LEU A 303 16.28 -0.14 0.53
N ARG A 304 17.36 -0.25 -0.25
CA ARG A 304 17.81 0.81 -1.15
C ARG A 304 17.27 0.56 -2.55
N ALA A 305 16.64 1.58 -3.14
CA ALA A 305 16.30 1.58 -4.55
C ALA A 305 17.59 1.66 -5.39
N GLY A 306 17.75 0.72 -6.31
CA GLY A 306 18.85 0.72 -7.30
C GLY A 306 18.60 1.68 -8.46
#